data_AF-A0A936D8M2-F1
#
_entry.id   AF-A0A936D8M2-F1
#
_cell.length_a   1.000
_cell.length_b   1.000
_cell.length_c   1.000
_cell.angle_alpha   90.00
_cell.angle_beta   90.00
_cell.angle_gamma   90.00
#
_symmetry.space_group_name_H-M   'P 1'
#
loop_
_entity.id
_entity.type
_entity.pdbx_description
1 polymer ?
#
loop_
_entity_poly.entity_id
_entity_poly.type
_entity_poly.pdbx_seq_one_letter_code
_entity_poly.pdbx_strand_id
1 'polypeptide(L)'
;MTHRRIQRVRLRLLVAAGVAFTSGRVISRAHAATDSGSSSDAGSSSDAGSSSGSSGATGDTGSSGGGGLDDSGTSTGTGSAGDTSSGSSGEAGSETGIDHSQFDCGGCYGRPFVANAEVCLATATPADGWSITRGASAALDELPADDRAALVAFWSEAALSEHSSIAGFHRFALDLLRHGAPASLIAAAGRAAQQELEHAQACFALASRYAGEPLGPTGLPIPDAAPVARTLAELAVNTVVEGCIGETLAAWLAHEIHHDARDPQVRDAMAKIAADETAHAELAWATLRWALAAGGAPVEHAVRSAFARARADGARGPRVGVVAHGLLPHHRVAAILRDGLAQLVEPCARALLAA
;
A
#
# COMPACT_ATOMS: atom_id res chain seq x y z
N MET A 1 -17.76 13.31 -19.61
CA MET A 1 -16.40 12.95 -20.07
C MET A 1 -15.86 11.68 -19.41
N THR A 2 -16.25 11.42 -18.16
CA THR A 2 -15.99 10.22 -17.32
C THR A 2 -15.66 8.92 -18.06
N HIS A 3 -16.48 8.48 -19.02
CA HIS A 3 -16.24 7.25 -19.80
C HIS A 3 -14.87 7.20 -20.52
N ARG A 4 -14.23 8.33 -20.87
CA ARG A 4 -12.85 8.33 -21.42
C ARG A 4 -11.76 8.28 -20.34
N ARG A 5 -12.02 8.69 -19.10
CA ARG A 5 -11.09 8.53 -17.97
C ARG A 5 -11.10 7.07 -17.50
N ILE A 6 -12.27 6.54 -17.17
CA ILE A 6 -12.41 5.20 -16.61
C ILE A 6 -11.85 4.11 -17.54
N GLN A 7 -12.01 4.26 -18.86
CA GLN A 7 -11.44 3.34 -19.86
C GLN A 7 -9.90 3.43 -19.96
N ARG A 8 -9.28 4.58 -19.67
CA ARG A 8 -7.80 4.70 -19.61
C ARG A 8 -7.23 4.02 -18.37
N VAL A 9 -7.85 4.27 -17.21
CA VAL A 9 -7.47 3.60 -15.94
C VAL A 9 -7.68 2.09 -16.10
N ARG A 10 -8.86 1.64 -16.55
CA ARG A 10 -9.16 0.23 -16.80
C ARG A 10 -8.17 -0.44 -17.77
N LEU A 11 -7.77 0.23 -18.85
CA LEU A 11 -6.79 -0.32 -19.79
C LEU A 11 -5.41 -0.52 -19.12
N ARG A 12 -4.95 0.47 -18.35
CA ARG A 12 -3.71 0.37 -17.54
C ARG A 12 -3.77 -0.82 -16.57
N LEU A 13 -4.82 -0.90 -15.77
CA LEU A 13 -5.01 -1.97 -14.79
C LEU A 13 -5.15 -3.36 -15.45
N LEU A 14 -5.84 -3.47 -16.59
CA LEU A 14 -5.95 -4.74 -17.32
C LEU A 14 -4.59 -5.20 -17.89
N VAL A 15 -3.76 -4.29 -18.40
CA VAL A 15 -2.40 -4.61 -18.87
C VAL A 15 -1.51 -5.01 -17.69
N ALA A 16 -1.59 -4.32 -16.55
CA ALA A 16 -0.89 -4.72 -15.32
C ALA A 16 -1.34 -6.11 -14.85
N ALA A 17 -2.65 -6.38 -14.88
CA ALA A 17 -3.29 -7.69 -14.64
C ALA A 17 -3.05 -8.74 -15.76
N GLY A 18 -2.21 -8.43 -16.75
CA GLY A 18 -1.66 -9.41 -17.70
C GLY A 18 -2.45 -9.59 -19.00
N VAL A 19 -3.51 -8.80 -19.20
CA VAL A 19 -4.35 -8.88 -20.41
C VAL A 19 -3.60 -8.32 -21.61
N ALA A 20 -3.11 -9.21 -22.47
CA ALA A 20 -2.47 -8.84 -23.73
C ALA A 20 -3.50 -8.32 -24.73
N PHE A 21 -3.51 -7.00 -24.96
CA PHE A 21 -4.28 -6.39 -26.04
C PHE A 21 -3.47 -6.40 -27.35
N THR A 22 -3.89 -7.25 -28.30
CA THR A 22 -3.63 -7.01 -29.73
C THR A 22 -4.88 -6.38 -30.35
N SER A 23 -4.69 -5.61 -31.43
CA SER A 23 -5.67 -4.63 -31.94
C SER A 23 -7.13 -5.09 -31.99
N GLY A 24 -7.89 -4.77 -30.94
CA GLY A 24 -9.34 -4.92 -30.88
C GLY A 24 -9.92 -6.21 -30.28
N ARG A 25 -9.12 -7.19 -29.84
CA ARG A 25 -9.63 -8.41 -29.17
C ARG A 25 -8.78 -8.87 -27.98
N VAL A 26 -9.47 -9.33 -26.93
CA VAL A 26 -8.89 -10.04 -25.78
C VAL A 26 -8.76 -11.52 -26.12
N ILE A 27 -7.67 -12.15 -25.69
CA ILE A 27 -7.40 -13.59 -25.83
C ILE A 27 -7.03 -14.14 -24.45
N SER A 28 -7.87 -14.99 -23.85
CA SER A 28 -7.42 -15.88 -22.77
C SER A 28 -6.51 -16.96 -23.38
N ARG A 29 -5.36 -17.19 -22.75
CA ARG A 29 -4.33 -18.08 -23.29
C ARG A 29 -4.61 -19.53 -22.90
N ALA A 30 -5.54 -20.17 -23.61
CA ALA A 30 -5.86 -21.58 -23.41
C ALA A 30 -4.60 -22.47 -23.45
N HIS A 31 -4.51 -23.46 -22.55
CA HIS A 31 -3.40 -24.39 -22.48
C HIS A 31 -3.19 -25.13 -23.82
N ALA A 32 -1.94 -25.18 -24.26
CA ALA A 32 -1.42 -26.23 -25.12
C ALA A 32 -0.44 -27.06 -24.28
N ALA A 33 -0.72 -28.34 -24.10
CA ALA A 33 0.15 -29.26 -23.39
C ALA A 33 1.21 -29.86 -24.33
N THR A 34 2.36 -30.20 -23.75
CA THR A 34 3.31 -31.25 -24.16
C THR A 34 3.29 -31.74 -25.62
N ASP A 35 4.42 -31.53 -26.30
CA ASP A 35 5.03 -32.64 -27.04
C ASP A 35 6.57 -32.64 -26.79
N SER A 36 7.24 -33.73 -27.13
CA SER A 36 8.58 -34.09 -26.65
C SER A 36 9.52 -34.52 -27.78
N GLY A 37 10.81 -34.18 -27.66
CA GLY A 37 11.84 -34.58 -28.62
C GLY A 37 13.26 -34.24 -28.12
N SER A 38 14.21 -35.16 -28.29
CA SER A 38 15.54 -35.08 -27.66
C SER A 38 16.69 -35.54 -28.58
N SER A 39 17.79 -34.79 -28.62
CA SER A 39 19.17 -35.16 -29.03
C SER A 39 20.09 -33.97 -28.61
N SER A 40 21.30 -34.06 -28.03
CA SER A 40 22.55 -34.79 -28.35
C SER A 40 23.17 -34.42 -29.73
N ASP A 41 24.48 -34.20 -29.93
CA ASP A 41 25.70 -34.11 -29.09
C ASP A 41 26.87 -33.52 -29.94
N ALA A 42 28.07 -33.08 -29.50
CA ALA A 42 28.68 -32.73 -28.20
C ALA A 42 30.08 -32.05 -28.42
N GLY A 43 30.72 -31.52 -27.36
CA GLY A 43 32.15 -31.06 -27.35
C GLY A 43 32.37 -29.52 -27.40
N SER A 44 33.50 -28.93 -26.97
CA SER A 44 34.73 -29.49 -26.36
C SER A 44 35.49 -28.45 -25.48
N SER A 45 36.49 -28.91 -24.74
CA SER A 45 37.31 -28.21 -23.72
C SER A 45 38.47 -27.32 -24.23
N SER A 46 38.93 -26.33 -23.42
CA SER A 46 40.38 -26.13 -23.12
C SER A 46 40.70 -25.11 -21.99
N ASP A 47 41.19 -25.63 -20.86
CA ASP A 47 42.18 -25.19 -19.84
C ASP A 47 42.82 -23.78 -19.67
N ALA A 48 43.46 -23.65 -18.47
CA ALA A 48 44.40 -22.64 -17.95
C ALA A 48 43.81 -21.26 -17.56
N GLY A 49 44.31 -20.52 -16.55
CA GLY A 49 45.52 -20.61 -15.71
C GLY A 49 46.22 -19.21 -15.66
N SER A 50 46.82 -18.69 -14.58
CA SER A 50 47.16 -19.23 -13.25
C SER A 50 47.30 -18.10 -12.19
N SER A 51 47.61 -18.47 -10.94
CA SER A 51 47.67 -17.65 -9.72
C SER A 51 48.88 -16.73 -9.50
N SER A 52 48.69 -15.56 -8.85
CA SER A 52 49.61 -14.90 -7.89
C SER A 52 48.98 -13.60 -7.33
N GLY A 53 49.23 -13.10 -6.10
CA GLY A 53 49.96 -13.63 -4.93
C GLY A 53 50.68 -12.55 -4.11
N SER A 54 50.68 -12.65 -2.75
CA SER A 54 51.53 -11.91 -1.77
C SER A 54 51.20 -10.43 -1.45
N SER A 55 51.54 -9.78 -0.30
CA SER A 55 51.66 -10.16 1.14
C SER A 55 51.92 -8.90 2.02
N GLY A 56 51.45 -8.89 3.29
CA GLY A 56 52.01 -8.07 4.40
C GLY A 56 51.61 -6.57 4.49
N ALA A 57 51.85 -5.84 5.60
CA ALA A 57 52.33 -6.25 6.92
C ALA A 57 52.00 -5.24 8.07
N THR A 58 51.56 -5.76 9.22
CA THR A 58 52.01 -5.53 10.64
C THR A 58 52.14 -4.14 11.33
N GLY A 59 51.73 -4.08 12.62
CA GLY A 59 51.93 -3.01 13.63
C GLY A 59 50.59 -2.53 14.22
N ASP A 60 50.20 -2.62 15.50
CA ASP A 60 50.89 -2.75 16.82
C ASP A 60 51.67 -1.48 17.25
N THR A 61 51.53 -0.89 18.45
CA THR A 61 50.84 -1.21 19.73
C THR A 61 49.86 -0.04 20.12
N GLY A 62 49.12 0.06 21.24
CA GLY A 62 48.83 -0.81 22.41
C GLY A 62 48.43 0.00 23.69
N SER A 63 47.76 -0.66 24.66
CA SER A 63 47.75 -0.49 26.16
C SER A 63 47.82 0.92 26.82
N SER A 64 47.13 1.27 27.93
CA SER A 64 46.53 0.55 29.09
C SER A 64 45.39 1.42 29.71
N GLY A 65 44.40 0.97 30.52
CA GLY A 65 44.43 0.34 31.86
C GLY A 65 43.77 1.31 32.89
N GLY A 66 43.08 0.93 33.98
CA GLY A 66 42.62 -0.37 34.51
C GLY A 66 41.87 -0.22 35.86
N GLY A 67 41.27 -1.30 36.40
CA GLY A 67 40.45 -1.33 37.63
C GLY A 67 38.94 -1.07 37.40
N GLY A 68 37.97 -1.67 38.09
CA GLY A 68 37.97 -2.45 39.35
C GLY A 68 37.15 -1.71 40.44
N LEU A 69 36.31 -2.31 41.30
CA LEU A 69 36.03 -3.72 41.65
C LEU A 69 34.62 -3.84 42.30
N ASP A 70 33.99 -5.03 42.21
CA ASP A 70 33.02 -5.69 43.12
C ASP A 70 31.71 -4.92 43.55
N ASP A 71 30.67 -5.47 44.19
CA ASP A 71 30.42 -6.82 44.74
C ASP A 71 28.92 -7.27 44.64
N SER A 72 28.71 -8.58 44.82
CA SER A 72 27.53 -9.44 45.06
C SER A 72 26.23 -8.88 45.68
N GLY A 73 25.10 -9.50 45.31
CA GLY A 73 23.80 -9.42 46.01
C GLY A 73 22.80 -10.48 45.49
N THR A 74 22.27 -11.35 46.36
CA THR A 74 21.61 -12.62 45.96
C THR A 74 20.18 -12.79 46.53
N SER A 75 19.39 -13.70 45.92
CA SER A 75 18.17 -14.37 46.45
C SER A 75 16.83 -13.60 46.29
N THR A 76 15.63 -14.21 46.28
CA THR A 76 15.13 -15.56 45.91
C THR A 76 13.60 -15.46 45.72
N GLY A 77 12.96 -16.33 44.90
CA GLY A 77 11.50 -16.23 44.70
C GLY A 77 10.82 -17.37 43.92
N THR A 78 10.83 -18.58 44.47
CA THR A 78 9.78 -19.63 44.38
C THR A 78 8.69 -19.55 43.28
N GLY A 79 8.64 -20.55 42.39
CA GLY A 79 7.49 -20.79 41.50
C GLY A 79 6.48 -21.82 42.06
N SER A 80 5.46 -22.14 41.26
CA SER A 80 4.60 -23.32 41.43
C SER A 80 4.17 -23.85 40.05
N ALA A 81 3.89 -25.15 39.94
CA ALA A 81 3.52 -25.81 38.69
C ALA A 81 2.04 -26.26 38.72
N GLY A 82 1.41 -26.29 37.55
CA GLY A 82 0.06 -26.80 37.36
C GLY A 82 -0.10 -27.32 35.92
N ASP A 83 0.10 -28.63 35.75
CA ASP A 83 -0.04 -29.30 34.46
C ASP A 83 -1.45 -29.88 34.30
N THR A 84 -2.02 -29.78 33.10
CA THR A 84 -3.10 -30.67 32.65
C THR A 84 -3.27 -30.54 31.13
N SER A 85 -3.00 -31.61 30.40
CA SER A 85 -3.22 -31.67 28.96
C SER A 85 -4.64 -32.12 28.61
N SER A 86 -5.24 -31.49 27.60
CA SER A 86 -6.30 -32.11 26.79
C SER A 86 -6.17 -31.58 25.36
N GLY A 87 -6.15 -32.49 24.38
CA GLY A 87 -5.94 -32.14 22.98
C GLY A 87 -7.27 -31.85 22.27
N SER A 88 -7.28 -30.82 21.42
CA SER A 88 -8.27 -30.71 20.35
C SER A 88 -7.55 -30.31 19.06
N SER A 89 -7.44 -31.26 18.13
CA SER A 89 -6.88 -31.04 16.80
C SER A 89 -7.91 -30.40 15.89
N GLY A 90 -8.16 -29.10 16.11
CA GLY A 90 -8.94 -28.26 15.21
C GLY A 90 -8.02 -27.44 14.31
N GLU A 91 -8.09 -27.65 12.99
CA GLU A 91 -7.46 -26.74 12.03
C GLU A 91 -8.21 -25.40 12.03
N ALA A 92 -7.81 -24.50 12.91
CA ALA A 92 -8.27 -23.12 12.94
C ALA A 92 -7.70 -22.37 11.72
N GLY A 93 -8.29 -22.60 10.54
CA GLY A 93 -8.11 -21.76 9.37
C GLY A 93 -8.45 -20.33 9.77
N SER A 94 -7.43 -19.46 9.82
CA SER A 94 -7.57 -18.15 10.43
C SER A 94 -8.50 -17.28 9.59
N GLU A 95 -9.74 -17.11 10.04
CA GLU A 95 -10.65 -16.11 9.52
C GLU A 95 -10.06 -14.72 9.79
N THR A 96 -9.28 -14.22 8.84
CA THR A 96 -8.86 -12.81 8.76
C THR A 96 -10.09 -11.99 8.38
N GLY A 97 -10.99 -11.84 9.37
CA GLY A 97 -12.18 -11.01 9.34
C GLY A 97 -11.84 -9.52 9.39
N ILE A 98 -10.86 -9.08 8.60
CA ILE A 98 -10.56 -7.66 8.41
C ILE A 98 -11.83 -7.02 7.83
N ASP A 99 -12.43 -6.13 8.61
CA ASP A 99 -13.58 -5.35 8.21
C ASP A 99 -13.14 -4.34 7.14
N HIS A 100 -13.62 -4.54 5.91
CA HIS A 100 -13.23 -3.71 4.78
C HIS A 100 -13.69 -2.23 4.92
N SER A 101 -14.58 -1.90 5.87
CA SER A 101 -14.97 -0.53 6.20
C SER A 101 -13.93 0.25 7.02
N GLN A 102 -12.88 -0.41 7.52
CA GLN A 102 -11.74 0.24 8.19
C GLN A 102 -10.78 0.92 7.20
N PHE A 103 -10.79 0.52 5.93
CA PHE A 103 -10.00 1.16 4.86
C PHE A 103 -10.67 2.41 4.27
N ASP A 104 -11.84 2.82 4.78
CA ASP A 104 -12.46 4.11 4.46
C ASP A 104 -12.06 5.16 5.50
N CYS A 105 -10.87 5.74 5.31
CA CYS A 105 -10.33 6.82 6.14
C CYS A 105 -10.85 8.18 5.65
N GLY A 106 -12.17 8.38 5.73
CA GLY A 106 -12.82 9.65 5.39
C GLY A 106 -12.97 9.93 3.89
N GLY A 107 -12.91 8.88 3.05
CA GLY A 107 -12.81 9.00 1.59
C GLY A 107 -11.39 8.91 1.04
N CYS A 108 -10.36 8.74 1.87
CA CYS A 108 -9.08 8.21 1.41
C CYS A 108 -9.09 6.68 1.51
N TYR A 109 -8.85 6.04 0.36
CA TYR A 109 -8.64 4.60 0.19
C TYR A 109 -7.18 4.37 -0.18
N GLY A 110 -6.64 3.18 0.05
CA GLY A 110 -5.27 2.84 -0.34
C GLY A 110 -4.70 1.68 0.47
N ARG A 111 -3.38 1.66 0.65
CA ARG A 111 -2.60 0.75 1.51
C ARG A 111 -2.12 1.43 2.80
N PRO A 112 -3.00 1.70 3.78
CA PRO A 112 -2.54 2.14 5.10
C PRO A 112 -1.76 1.04 5.82
N PHE A 113 -0.98 1.40 6.84
CA PHE A 113 -0.33 0.43 7.70
C PHE A 113 -1.35 -0.23 8.64
N VAL A 114 -1.64 -1.50 8.38
CA VAL A 114 -2.49 -2.35 9.23
C VAL A 114 -1.63 -3.19 10.19
N ALA A 115 -1.97 -3.16 11.48
CA ALA A 115 -1.43 -4.07 12.49
C ALA A 115 -2.54 -4.52 13.45
N ASN A 116 -2.45 -5.75 13.97
CA ASN A 116 -3.50 -6.37 14.81
C ASN A 116 -4.92 -6.38 14.19
N ALA A 117 -5.00 -6.33 12.86
CA ALA A 117 -6.23 -6.15 12.07
C ALA A 117 -6.94 -4.79 12.23
N GLU A 118 -6.25 -3.78 12.75
CA GLU A 118 -6.68 -2.37 12.82
C GLU A 118 -5.78 -1.48 11.94
N VAL A 119 -6.32 -0.39 11.39
CA VAL A 119 -5.54 0.63 10.68
C VAL A 119 -4.84 1.54 11.70
N CYS A 120 -3.51 1.60 11.66
CA CYS A 120 -2.74 2.52 12.48
C CYS A 120 -2.75 3.92 11.82
N LEU A 121 -3.31 4.92 12.51
CA LEU A 121 -3.19 6.34 12.13
C LEU A 121 -2.39 7.09 13.19
N ALA A 122 -1.74 8.18 12.77
CA ALA A 122 -1.25 9.20 13.69
C ALA A 122 -2.39 10.18 14.05
N THR A 123 -2.14 11.12 14.96
CA THR A 123 -3.04 12.24 15.23
C THR A 123 -2.51 13.50 14.55
N ALA A 124 -3.39 14.37 14.04
CA ALA A 124 -2.99 15.69 13.55
C ALA A 124 -2.67 16.62 14.73
N THR A 125 -1.57 17.36 14.64
CA THR A 125 -1.08 18.30 15.67
C THR A 125 -0.50 19.55 14.99
N PRO A 126 -0.52 20.72 15.64
CA PRO A 126 0.32 21.85 15.22
C PRO A 126 1.78 21.42 15.12
N ALA A 127 2.36 21.52 13.93
CA ALA A 127 3.72 21.07 13.61
C ALA A 127 4.26 21.70 12.32
N ASP A 128 5.52 22.16 12.38
CA ASP A 128 6.28 22.58 11.20
C ASP A 128 6.87 21.37 10.44
N GLY A 129 7.23 21.59 9.18
CA GLY A 129 8.00 20.64 8.36
C GLY A 129 7.19 19.67 7.50
N TRP A 130 5.91 19.45 7.79
CA TRP A 130 5.02 18.63 6.95
C TRP A 130 4.24 19.42 5.90
N SER A 131 4.01 20.73 6.10
CA SER A 131 3.54 21.62 5.04
C SER A 131 4.70 22.23 4.27
N ILE A 132 4.84 21.90 2.99
CA ILE A 132 5.87 22.49 2.09
C ILE A 132 5.42 23.84 1.51
N THR A 133 4.14 24.21 1.62
CA THR A 133 3.58 25.39 0.94
C THR A 133 3.44 26.58 1.90
N ARG A 134 4.16 27.68 1.62
CA ARG A 134 4.04 28.95 2.35
C ARG A 134 3.29 30.00 1.51
N GLY A 135 2.04 30.25 1.87
CA GLY A 135 1.15 31.25 1.25
C GLY A 135 0.16 30.67 0.23
N ALA A 136 -0.98 31.31 -0.04
CA ALA A 136 -1.48 32.61 0.44
C ALA A 136 -2.92 32.54 0.96
N SER A 137 -3.28 33.39 1.94
CA SER A 137 -4.54 33.31 2.68
C SER A 137 -5.79 33.80 1.93
N ALA A 138 -5.64 34.72 0.96
CA ALA A 138 -6.71 35.62 0.54
C ALA A 138 -7.97 34.94 -0.06
N ALA A 139 -7.87 33.72 -0.59
CA ALA A 139 -9.01 32.99 -1.14
C ALA A 139 -9.84 32.23 -0.07
N LEU A 140 -9.45 32.30 1.20
CA LEU A 140 -10.09 31.57 2.31
C LEU A 140 -11.09 32.43 3.10
N ASP A 141 -11.02 33.75 2.92
CA ASP A 141 -11.82 34.72 3.68
C ASP A 141 -13.26 34.82 3.13
N GLU A 142 -13.52 34.21 1.96
CA GLU A 142 -14.84 34.03 1.35
C GLU A 142 -15.53 32.70 1.75
N LEU A 143 -14.82 31.77 2.39
CA LEU A 143 -15.39 30.47 2.80
C LEU A 143 -16.14 30.57 4.14
N PRO A 144 -17.37 30.01 4.25
CA PRO A 144 -18.06 29.86 5.54
C PRO A 144 -17.22 29.11 6.57
N ALA A 145 -17.37 29.45 7.85
CA ALA A 145 -16.61 28.84 8.93
C ALA A 145 -16.81 27.31 9.01
N ASP A 146 -18.05 26.84 8.82
CA ASP A 146 -18.39 25.41 8.83
C ASP A 146 -17.76 24.66 7.64
N ASP A 147 -17.79 25.26 6.44
CA ASP A 147 -17.15 24.71 5.22
C ASP A 147 -15.63 24.64 5.38
N ARG A 148 -15.01 25.68 5.96
CA ARG A 148 -13.58 25.70 6.29
C ARG A 148 -13.24 24.62 7.32
N ALA A 149 -14.02 24.46 8.39
CA ALA A 149 -13.80 23.44 9.41
C ALA A 149 -13.93 22.02 8.84
N ALA A 150 -14.92 21.78 7.97
CA ALA A 150 -15.08 20.51 7.26
C ALA A 150 -13.91 20.21 6.31
N LEU A 151 -13.34 21.24 5.66
CA LEU A 151 -12.13 21.10 4.85
C LEU A 151 -10.87 20.82 5.68
N VAL A 152 -10.72 21.44 6.87
CA VAL A 152 -9.61 21.12 7.80
C VAL A 152 -9.68 19.65 8.23
N ALA A 153 -10.85 19.17 8.63
CA ALA A 153 -11.05 17.77 9.00
C ALA A 153 -10.71 16.82 7.83
N PHE A 154 -11.34 17.03 6.66
CA PHE A 154 -11.14 16.19 5.48
C PHE A 154 -9.66 16.12 5.03
N TRP A 155 -8.99 17.26 4.89
CA TRP A 155 -7.59 17.26 4.44
C TRP A 155 -6.62 16.75 5.52
N SER A 156 -6.98 16.80 6.81
CA SER A 156 -6.22 16.16 7.90
C SER A 156 -6.41 14.65 7.91
N GLU A 157 -7.64 14.15 7.77
CA GLU A 157 -7.94 12.72 7.65
C GLU A 157 -7.22 12.11 6.44
N ALA A 158 -7.25 12.81 5.30
CA ALA A 158 -6.47 12.44 4.12
C ALA A 158 -4.96 12.38 4.41
N ALA A 159 -4.38 13.45 4.97
CA ALA A 159 -2.94 13.52 5.23
C ALA A 159 -2.44 12.45 6.23
N LEU A 160 -3.27 12.09 7.21
CA LEU A 160 -2.99 11.01 8.16
C LEU A 160 -3.10 9.62 7.51
N SER A 161 -3.96 9.47 6.51
CA SER A 161 -4.09 8.25 5.71
C SER A 161 -2.83 8.02 4.88
N GLU A 162 -2.39 9.00 4.08
CA GLU A 162 -1.20 8.83 3.24
C GLU A 162 0.06 8.67 4.11
N HIS A 163 0.13 9.34 5.27
CA HIS A 163 1.19 9.14 6.27
C HIS A 163 1.24 7.70 6.80
N SER A 164 0.09 7.04 6.96
CA SER A 164 0.02 5.60 7.25
C SER A 164 0.48 4.76 6.06
N SER A 165 0.12 5.17 4.83
CA SER A 165 0.51 4.49 3.59
C SER A 165 2.01 4.44 3.35
N ILE A 166 2.79 5.44 3.79
CA ILE A 166 4.27 5.40 3.82
C ILE A 166 4.76 4.11 4.52
N ALA A 167 4.25 3.82 5.73
CA ALA A 167 4.60 2.62 6.48
C ALA A 167 3.98 1.36 5.86
N GLY A 168 2.77 1.45 5.28
CA GLY A 168 2.13 0.37 4.54
C GLY A 168 2.98 -0.12 3.34
N PHE A 169 3.52 0.79 2.54
CA PHE A 169 4.42 0.46 1.44
C PHE A 169 5.80 -0.03 1.89
N HIS A 170 6.35 0.48 3.00
CA HIS A 170 7.57 -0.08 3.57
C HIS A 170 7.36 -1.52 4.10
N ARG A 171 6.23 -1.82 4.75
CA ARG A 171 5.84 -3.19 5.14
C ARG A 171 5.72 -4.09 3.91
N PHE A 172 5.04 -3.63 2.86
CA PHE A 172 4.89 -4.34 1.59
C PHE A 172 6.23 -4.58 0.86
N ALA A 173 7.18 -3.65 0.93
CA ALA A 173 8.52 -3.88 0.40
C ALA A 173 9.28 -4.99 1.16
N LEU A 174 9.10 -5.09 2.49
CA LEU A 174 9.62 -6.21 3.29
C LEU A 174 8.91 -7.54 2.96
N ASP A 175 7.59 -7.51 2.72
CA ASP A 175 6.85 -8.69 2.28
C ASP A 175 7.39 -9.21 0.93
N LEU A 176 7.57 -8.31 -0.05
CA LEU A 176 8.14 -8.62 -1.37
C LEU A 176 9.56 -9.20 -1.28
N LEU A 177 10.43 -8.61 -0.44
CA LEU A 177 11.78 -9.11 -0.17
C LEU A 177 11.75 -10.52 0.44
N ARG A 178 10.92 -10.73 1.46
CA ARG A 178 10.80 -12.01 2.19
C ARG A 178 10.39 -13.17 1.27
N HIS A 179 9.50 -12.91 0.32
CA HIS A 179 8.98 -13.94 -0.60
C HIS A 179 9.74 -14.00 -1.95
N GLY A 180 10.88 -13.31 -2.07
CA GLY A 180 11.75 -13.42 -3.25
C GLY A 180 11.18 -12.78 -4.53
N ALA A 181 10.43 -11.69 -4.38
CA ALA A 181 9.81 -11.00 -5.51
C ALA A 181 10.84 -10.38 -6.49
N PRO A 182 10.50 -10.24 -7.78
CA PRO A 182 11.32 -9.52 -8.74
C PRO A 182 11.74 -8.12 -8.26
N ALA A 183 13.02 -7.79 -8.43
CA ALA A 183 13.60 -6.51 -8.00
C ALA A 183 12.85 -5.27 -8.53
N SER A 184 12.17 -5.39 -9.68
CA SER A 184 11.31 -4.33 -10.24
C SER A 184 10.07 -4.02 -9.39
N LEU A 185 9.48 -5.01 -8.70
CA LEU A 185 8.36 -4.81 -7.79
C LEU A 185 8.85 -4.18 -6.47
N ILE A 186 9.96 -4.68 -5.91
CA ILE A 186 10.57 -4.13 -4.69
C ILE A 186 10.96 -2.66 -4.90
N ALA A 187 11.62 -2.34 -6.02
CA ALA A 187 11.99 -0.98 -6.37
C ALA A 187 10.77 -0.08 -6.68
N ALA A 188 9.62 -0.66 -7.06
CA ALA A 188 8.38 0.09 -7.24
C ALA A 188 7.68 0.38 -5.90
N ALA A 189 7.61 -0.58 -4.98
CA ALA A 189 7.10 -0.35 -3.63
C ALA A 189 7.93 0.71 -2.87
N GLY A 190 9.25 0.70 -3.06
CA GLY A 190 10.14 1.75 -2.53
C GLY A 190 9.94 3.14 -3.14
N ARG A 191 9.38 3.26 -4.37
CA ARG A 191 8.97 4.56 -4.94
C ARG A 191 7.61 5.00 -4.43
N ALA A 192 6.64 4.08 -4.35
CA ALA A 192 5.32 4.37 -3.80
C ALA A 192 5.42 4.95 -2.38
N ALA A 193 6.24 4.35 -1.49
CA ALA A 193 6.52 4.89 -0.16
C ALA A 193 7.09 6.33 -0.12
N GLN A 194 7.67 6.83 -1.23
CA GLN A 194 8.10 8.23 -1.36
C GLN A 194 7.02 9.10 -1.99
N GLN A 195 6.22 8.55 -2.90
CA GLN A 195 5.03 9.22 -3.45
C GLN A 195 4.02 9.49 -2.31
N GLU A 196 3.81 8.56 -1.38
CA GLU A 196 2.95 8.78 -0.19
C GLU A 196 3.47 9.86 0.77
N LEU A 197 4.80 10.04 0.87
CA LEU A 197 5.37 11.15 1.64
C LEU A 197 5.02 12.49 0.99
N GLU A 198 5.09 12.57 -0.34
CA GLU A 198 4.67 13.76 -1.10
C GLU A 198 3.14 13.96 -1.05
N HIS A 199 2.34 12.90 -1.01
CA HIS A 199 0.88 12.95 -0.84
C HIS A 199 0.48 13.47 0.54
N ALA A 200 1.05 12.88 1.61
CA ALA A 200 0.85 13.31 2.99
C ALA A 200 1.21 14.79 3.17
N GLN A 201 2.34 15.23 2.61
CA GLN A 201 2.78 16.63 2.65
C GLN A 201 1.87 17.58 1.85
N ALA A 202 1.33 17.14 0.71
CA ALA A 202 0.36 17.92 -0.06
C ALA A 202 -0.97 18.09 0.69
N CYS A 203 -1.48 17.01 1.29
CA CYS A 203 -2.70 17.02 2.09
C CYS A 203 -2.51 17.83 3.40
N PHE A 204 -1.37 17.72 4.09
CA PHE A 204 -1.05 18.58 5.24
C PHE A 204 -0.90 20.05 4.85
N ALA A 205 -0.37 20.36 3.66
CA ALA A 205 -0.31 21.74 3.17
C ALA A 205 -1.71 22.32 2.88
N LEU A 206 -2.66 21.51 2.41
CA LEU A 206 -4.06 21.89 2.26
C LEU A 206 -4.75 22.06 3.63
N ALA A 207 -4.61 21.09 4.54
CA ALA A 207 -5.17 21.17 5.89
C ALA A 207 -4.67 22.42 6.64
N SER A 208 -3.35 22.64 6.65
CA SER A 208 -2.71 23.82 7.24
C SER A 208 -3.25 25.13 6.65
N ARG A 209 -3.43 25.18 5.33
CA ARG A 209 -4.00 26.34 4.64
C ARG A 209 -5.41 26.64 5.12
N TYR A 210 -6.31 25.66 5.18
CA TYR A 210 -7.68 25.89 5.64
C TYR A 210 -7.73 26.27 7.13
N ALA A 211 -6.88 25.66 7.96
CA ALA A 211 -6.78 25.94 9.40
C ALA A 211 -6.24 27.34 9.71
N GLY A 212 -5.25 27.80 8.93
CA GLY A 212 -4.51 29.04 9.17
C GLY A 212 -3.25 28.85 10.03
N GLU A 213 -2.92 27.62 10.41
CA GLU A 213 -1.72 27.25 11.18
C GLU A 213 -1.04 26.00 10.60
N PRO A 214 0.28 25.77 10.82
CA PRO A 214 0.98 24.58 10.33
C PRO A 214 0.52 23.30 11.05
N LEU A 215 0.04 22.31 10.29
CA LEU A 215 -0.37 21.00 10.79
C LEU A 215 0.55 19.90 10.26
N GLY A 216 0.76 18.88 11.09
CA GLY A 216 1.49 17.65 10.74
C GLY A 216 1.02 16.46 11.60
N PRO A 217 1.58 15.26 11.37
CA PRO A 217 1.25 14.06 12.13
C PRO A 217 2.08 13.96 13.41
N THR A 218 1.53 13.31 14.44
CA THR A 218 2.35 12.69 15.50
C THR A 218 3.14 11.50 14.94
N GLY A 219 4.00 10.89 15.77
CA GLY A 219 4.54 9.56 15.44
C GLY A 219 3.41 8.56 15.15
N LEU A 220 3.61 7.69 14.14
CA LEU A 220 2.69 6.61 13.81
C LEU A 220 2.81 5.49 14.89
N PRO A 221 1.70 4.96 15.45
CA PRO A 221 1.74 3.95 16.50
C PRO A 221 2.04 2.55 15.92
N ILE A 222 3.25 2.37 15.39
CA ILE A 222 3.76 1.09 14.88
C ILE A 222 4.13 0.19 16.07
N PRO A 223 3.59 -1.05 16.19
CA PRO A 223 3.99 -2.00 17.23
C PRO A 223 5.44 -2.49 17.05
N ASP A 224 6.08 -2.91 18.15
CA ASP A 224 7.48 -3.36 18.23
C ASP A 224 7.88 -4.41 17.18
N ALA A 225 6.91 -5.20 16.70
CA ALA A 225 7.08 -6.13 15.58
C ALA A 225 6.14 -5.76 14.42
N ALA A 226 6.71 -5.25 13.32
CA ALA A 226 5.96 -5.00 12.10
C ALA A 226 5.43 -6.33 11.49
N PRO A 227 4.13 -6.43 11.17
CA PRO A 227 3.51 -7.69 10.75
C PRO A 227 3.79 -8.02 9.27
N VAL A 228 5.00 -8.49 8.99
CA VAL A 228 5.40 -8.99 7.66
C VAL A 228 4.72 -10.34 7.38
N ALA A 229 4.10 -10.46 6.21
CA ALA A 229 3.35 -11.63 5.76
C ALA A 229 4.21 -12.91 5.82
N ARG A 230 3.74 -13.91 6.55
CA ARG A 230 4.46 -15.17 6.82
C ARG A 230 4.48 -16.07 5.59
N THR A 231 3.41 -16.02 4.77
CA THR A 231 3.24 -16.79 3.54
C THR A 231 2.93 -15.91 2.32
N LEU A 232 3.21 -16.41 1.12
CA LEU A 232 2.86 -15.74 -0.13
C LEU A 232 1.33 -15.59 -0.32
N ALA A 233 0.52 -16.47 0.30
CA ALA A 233 -0.94 -16.35 0.30
C ALA A 233 -1.42 -15.18 1.19
N GLU A 234 -0.80 -14.96 2.36
CA GLU A 234 -1.06 -13.77 3.18
C GLU A 234 -0.68 -12.48 2.43
N LEU A 235 0.50 -12.44 1.80
CA LEU A 235 0.91 -11.30 0.94
C LEU A 235 -0.08 -11.06 -0.21
N ALA A 236 -0.55 -12.12 -0.86
CA ALA A 236 -1.53 -12.00 -1.94
C ALA A 236 -2.89 -11.47 -1.44
N VAL A 237 -3.39 -11.93 -0.29
CA VAL A 237 -4.63 -11.40 0.31
C VAL A 237 -4.49 -9.93 0.68
N ASN A 238 -3.38 -9.54 1.33
CA ASN A 238 -3.10 -8.14 1.64
C ASN A 238 -3.02 -7.30 0.34
N THR A 239 -2.39 -7.82 -0.71
CA THR A 239 -2.29 -7.15 -2.01
C THR A 239 -3.62 -7.09 -2.78
N VAL A 240 -4.57 -8.01 -2.53
CA VAL A 240 -5.95 -7.86 -3.03
C VAL A 240 -6.64 -6.69 -2.34
N VAL A 241 -6.62 -6.65 -1.01
CA VAL A 241 -7.40 -5.69 -0.20
C VAL A 241 -6.81 -4.29 -0.25
N GLU A 242 -5.56 -4.14 0.19
CA GLU A 242 -4.85 -2.86 0.22
C GLU A 242 -4.55 -2.37 -1.22
N GLY A 243 -4.03 -3.26 -2.06
CA GLY A 243 -3.50 -2.91 -3.38
C GLY A 243 -4.54 -2.88 -4.51
N CYS A 244 -5.15 -4.03 -4.80
CA CYS A 244 -5.98 -4.16 -6.00
C CYS A 244 -7.37 -3.54 -5.82
N ILE A 245 -7.87 -3.46 -4.58
CA ILE A 245 -9.10 -2.74 -4.22
C ILE A 245 -8.75 -1.32 -3.78
N GLY A 246 -7.96 -1.13 -2.71
CA GLY A 246 -7.61 0.18 -2.13
C GLY A 246 -7.09 1.18 -3.16
N GLU A 247 -5.86 1.04 -3.67
CA GLU A 247 -5.27 2.04 -4.60
C GLU A 247 -6.10 2.19 -5.90
N THR A 248 -6.81 1.15 -6.37
CA THR A 248 -7.70 1.26 -7.55
C THR A 248 -8.88 2.19 -7.29
N LEU A 249 -9.47 2.12 -6.08
CA LEU A 249 -10.54 3.02 -5.66
C LEU A 249 -9.99 4.42 -5.32
N ALA A 250 -8.81 4.50 -4.70
CA ALA A 250 -8.07 5.74 -4.42
C ALA A 250 -7.84 6.54 -5.70
N ALA A 251 -7.20 5.92 -6.70
CA ALA A 251 -6.96 6.52 -8.01
C ALA A 251 -8.25 7.03 -8.65
N TRP A 252 -9.32 6.22 -8.65
CA TRP A 252 -10.58 6.59 -9.29
C TRP A 252 -11.28 7.76 -8.58
N LEU A 253 -11.25 7.79 -7.25
CA LEU A 253 -11.78 8.89 -6.47
C LEU A 253 -10.94 10.16 -6.65
N ALA A 254 -9.62 10.06 -6.65
CA ALA A 254 -8.70 11.16 -6.95
C ALA A 254 -8.92 11.75 -8.35
N HIS A 255 -9.16 10.93 -9.39
CA HIS A 255 -9.50 11.38 -10.75
C HIS A 255 -10.80 12.19 -10.82
N GLU A 256 -11.82 11.84 -10.03
CA GLU A 256 -13.09 12.57 -10.00
C GLU A 256 -13.05 13.78 -9.05
N ILE A 257 -12.27 13.76 -7.96
CA ILE A 257 -11.98 14.95 -7.13
C ILE A 257 -11.21 15.99 -7.96
N HIS A 258 -10.13 15.61 -8.65
CA HIS A 258 -9.39 16.49 -9.56
C HIS A 258 -10.29 17.09 -10.67
N HIS A 259 -11.32 16.35 -11.10
CA HIS A 259 -12.25 16.80 -12.13
C HIS A 259 -13.21 17.90 -11.67
N ASP A 260 -13.82 17.72 -10.50
CA ASP A 260 -14.87 18.61 -9.99
C ASP A 260 -14.29 19.79 -9.19
N ALA A 261 -13.06 19.66 -8.66
CA ALA A 261 -12.34 20.72 -7.96
C ALA A 261 -12.04 21.93 -8.87
N ARG A 262 -11.93 23.10 -8.24
CA ARG A 262 -11.71 24.42 -8.88
C ARG A 262 -10.55 25.18 -8.26
N ASP A 263 -10.33 25.02 -6.96
CA ASP A 263 -9.15 25.56 -6.28
C ASP A 263 -7.85 25.04 -6.93
N PRO A 264 -6.91 25.91 -7.35
CA PRO A 264 -5.70 25.48 -8.06
C PRO A 264 -4.85 24.48 -7.26
N GLN A 265 -4.66 24.71 -5.96
CA GLN A 265 -3.79 23.87 -5.13
C GLN A 265 -4.40 22.47 -4.94
N VAL A 266 -5.71 22.40 -4.73
CA VAL A 266 -6.44 21.11 -4.69
C VAL A 266 -6.34 20.40 -6.04
N ARG A 267 -6.51 21.11 -7.16
CA ARG A 267 -6.44 20.51 -8.50
C ARG A 267 -5.05 19.97 -8.81
N ASP A 268 -3.99 20.69 -8.44
CA ASP A 268 -2.60 20.29 -8.70
C ASP A 268 -2.18 19.11 -7.80
N ALA A 269 -2.53 19.14 -6.50
CA ALA A 269 -2.30 18.01 -5.60
C ALA A 269 -3.02 16.74 -6.08
N MET A 270 -4.31 16.83 -6.39
CA MET A 270 -5.10 15.68 -6.84
C MET A 270 -4.75 15.24 -8.27
N ALA A 271 -4.12 16.09 -9.10
CA ALA A 271 -3.57 15.68 -10.40
C ALA A 271 -2.38 14.72 -10.22
N LYS A 272 -1.51 14.99 -9.24
CA LYS A 272 -0.38 14.15 -8.88
C LYS A 272 -0.87 12.84 -8.26
N ILE A 273 -1.65 12.92 -7.17
CA ILE A 273 -2.19 11.76 -6.45
C ILE A 273 -2.92 10.82 -7.42
N ALA A 274 -3.82 11.33 -8.27
CA ALA A 274 -4.54 10.49 -9.23
C ALA A 274 -3.64 9.80 -10.28
N ALA A 275 -2.46 10.36 -10.59
CA ALA A 275 -1.50 9.76 -11.50
C ALA A 275 -0.64 8.68 -10.82
N ASP A 276 -0.21 8.97 -9.58
CA ASP A 276 0.62 8.11 -8.75
C ASP A 276 -0.17 6.90 -8.23
N GLU A 277 -1.39 7.10 -7.71
CA GLU A 277 -2.29 5.99 -7.31
C GLU A 277 -2.63 5.05 -8.47
N THR A 278 -2.69 5.56 -9.70
CA THR A 278 -2.87 4.69 -10.87
C THR A 278 -1.66 3.76 -11.05
N ALA A 279 -0.45 4.19 -10.70
CA ALA A 279 0.76 3.36 -10.71
C ALA A 279 0.86 2.43 -9.47
N HIS A 280 0.36 2.86 -8.31
CA HIS A 280 0.25 2.04 -7.10
C HIS A 280 -0.69 0.85 -7.34
N ALA A 281 -1.85 1.11 -7.95
CA ALA A 281 -2.77 0.07 -8.40
C ALA A 281 -2.12 -0.88 -9.43
N GLU A 282 -1.44 -0.36 -10.46
CA GLU A 282 -0.70 -1.19 -11.43
C GLU A 282 0.35 -2.10 -10.74
N LEU A 283 1.07 -1.59 -9.74
CA LEU A 283 2.02 -2.38 -8.93
C LEU A 283 1.33 -3.51 -8.16
N ALA A 284 0.14 -3.27 -7.60
CA ALA A 284 -0.62 -4.31 -6.92
C ALA A 284 -1.08 -5.42 -7.88
N TRP A 285 -1.66 -5.06 -9.04
CA TRP A 285 -2.09 -6.04 -10.06
C TRP A 285 -0.91 -6.82 -10.65
N ALA A 286 0.24 -6.17 -10.87
CA ALA A 286 1.47 -6.85 -11.29
C ALA A 286 2.02 -7.81 -10.21
N THR A 287 1.94 -7.42 -8.94
CA THR A 287 2.33 -8.27 -7.81
C THR A 287 1.45 -9.51 -7.68
N LEU A 288 0.12 -9.39 -7.81
CA LEU A 288 -0.76 -10.56 -7.75
C LEU A 288 -0.45 -11.60 -8.82
N ARG A 289 -0.14 -11.18 -10.05
CA ARG A 289 0.25 -12.11 -11.12
C ARG A 289 1.50 -12.92 -10.77
N TRP A 290 2.51 -12.24 -10.23
CA TRP A 290 3.72 -12.91 -9.76
C TRP A 290 3.40 -13.88 -8.61
N ALA A 291 2.61 -13.45 -7.62
CA ALA A 291 2.23 -14.29 -6.49
C ALA A 291 1.42 -15.53 -6.91
N LEU A 292 0.48 -15.39 -7.86
CA LEU A 292 -0.27 -16.50 -8.44
C LEU A 292 0.66 -17.47 -9.19
N ALA A 293 1.55 -16.96 -10.05
CA ALA A 293 2.48 -17.78 -10.82
C ALA A 293 3.53 -18.50 -9.96
N ALA A 294 3.95 -17.90 -8.84
CA ALA A 294 4.93 -18.48 -7.92
C ALA A 294 4.31 -19.37 -6.83
N GLY A 295 3.06 -19.09 -6.42
CA GLY A 295 2.42 -19.72 -5.25
C GLY A 295 1.33 -20.76 -5.55
N GLY A 296 0.85 -20.85 -6.80
CA GLY A 296 -0.09 -21.89 -7.23
C GLY A 296 -1.42 -21.92 -6.47
N ALA A 297 -2.03 -23.11 -6.37
CA ALA A 297 -3.40 -23.29 -5.89
C ALA A 297 -3.71 -22.69 -4.49
N PRO A 298 -2.82 -22.74 -3.47
CA PRO A 298 -3.07 -22.07 -2.19
C PRO A 298 -3.23 -20.55 -2.33
N VAL A 299 -2.41 -19.91 -3.18
CA VAL A 299 -2.50 -18.47 -3.44
C VAL A 299 -3.73 -18.16 -4.30
N GLU A 300 -4.01 -18.97 -5.32
CA GLU A 300 -5.20 -18.80 -6.16
C GLU A 300 -6.50 -18.87 -5.35
N HIS A 301 -6.62 -19.86 -4.45
CA HIS A 301 -7.77 -20.00 -3.56
C HIS A 301 -7.93 -18.78 -2.64
N ALA A 302 -6.84 -18.32 -2.02
CA ALA A 302 -6.83 -17.16 -1.14
C ALA A 302 -7.23 -15.86 -1.89
N VAL A 303 -6.70 -15.64 -3.10
CA VAL A 303 -7.03 -14.49 -3.96
C VAL A 303 -8.50 -14.53 -4.42
N ARG A 304 -9.02 -15.71 -4.81
CA ARG A 304 -10.44 -15.88 -5.17
C ARG A 304 -11.35 -15.56 -3.97
N SER A 305 -11.00 -16.03 -2.77
CA SER A 305 -11.74 -15.75 -1.54
C SER A 305 -11.74 -14.25 -1.17
N ALA A 306 -10.58 -13.59 -1.27
CA ALA A 306 -10.45 -12.17 -0.99
C ALA A 306 -11.28 -11.31 -1.96
N PHE A 307 -11.24 -11.58 -3.27
CA PHE A 307 -12.09 -10.86 -4.23
C PHE A 307 -13.59 -11.15 -4.05
N ALA A 308 -14.00 -12.35 -3.62
CA ALA A 308 -15.41 -12.65 -3.31
C ALA A 308 -15.92 -11.89 -2.07
N ARG A 309 -15.03 -11.54 -1.14
CA ARG A 309 -15.32 -10.72 0.05
C ARG A 309 -15.26 -9.21 -0.20
N ALA A 310 -14.72 -8.75 -1.34
CA ALA A 310 -14.59 -7.33 -1.68
C ALA A 310 -15.93 -6.58 -1.67
N ARG A 311 -15.99 -5.42 -1.01
CA ARG A 311 -17.17 -4.53 -0.95
C ARG A 311 -16.73 -3.08 -1.16
N ALA A 312 -17.67 -2.23 -1.57
CA ALA A 312 -17.50 -0.79 -1.72
C ALA A 312 -18.54 -0.04 -0.87
N ASP A 313 -18.64 -0.48 0.38
CA ASP A 313 -19.52 0.04 1.42
C ASP A 313 -18.71 0.90 2.42
N GLY A 314 -19.38 1.64 3.31
CA GLY A 314 -18.75 2.48 4.35
C GLY A 314 -18.81 3.99 4.08
N ALA A 315 -18.48 4.39 2.85
CA ALA A 315 -18.42 5.76 2.30
C ALA A 315 -18.82 6.91 3.26
N ARG A 316 -17.82 7.42 3.99
CA ARG A 316 -17.93 8.55 4.93
C ARG A 316 -18.03 9.92 4.23
N GLY A 317 -18.05 10.99 5.03
CA GLY A 317 -18.10 12.38 4.59
C GLY A 317 -19.43 13.10 4.85
N PRO A 318 -19.53 14.40 4.52
CA PRO A 318 -20.66 15.25 4.89
C PRO A 318 -21.89 15.06 3.98
N ARG A 319 -23.05 15.59 4.39
CA ARG A 319 -24.28 15.57 3.58
C ARG A 319 -24.20 16.50 2.37
N VAL A 320 -23.57 17.65 2.53
CA VAL A 320 -23.20 18.63 1.50
C VAL A 320 -21.68 18.76 1.55
N GLY A 321 -21.02 18.78 0.40
CA GLY A 321 -19.55 18.85 0.32
C GLY A 321 -19.10 20.13 -0.39
N VAL A 322 -17.94 20.65 0.01
CA VAL A 322 -17.30 21.82 -0.60
C VAL A 322 -16.55 21.39 -1.88
N VAL A 323 -17.30 20.95 -2.88
CA VAL A 323 -16.81 20.26 -4.09
C VAL A 323 -15.70 21.03 -4.82
N ALA A 324 -15.78 22.37 -4.88
CA ALA A 324 -14.76 23.22 -5.50
C ALA A 324 -13.38 23.13 -4.82
N HIS A 325 -13.35 22.70 -3.55
CA HIS A 325 -12.16 22.50 -2.72
C HIS A 325 -11.92 20.99 -2.43
N GLY A 326 -12.48 20.11 -3.25
CA GLY A 326 -12.24 18.66 -3.27
C GLY A 326 -13.14 17.82 -2.36
N LEU A 327 -13.76 18.42 -1.34
CA LEU A 327 -14.64 17.72 -0.41
C LEU A 327 -15.96 17.34 -1.09
N LEU A 328 -16.10 16.07 -1.48
CA LEU A 328 -17.32 15.52 -2.05
C LEU A 328 -18.33 15.11 -0.96
N PRO A 329 -19.65 15.23 -1.19
CA PRO A 329 -20.64 14.69 -0.26
C PRO A 329 -20.65 13.15 -0.29
N HIS A 330 -20.87 12.50 0.85
CA HIS A 330 -20.81 11.04 1.03
C HIS A 330 -21.54 10.24 -0.08
N HIS A 331 -22.70 10.68 -0.55
CA HIS A 331 -23.46 9.98 -1.59
C HIS A 331 -22.77 9.98 -2.97
N ARG A 332 -21.94 10.98 -3.28
CA ARG A 332 -21.07 11.00 -4.47
C ARG A 332 -19.91 10.02 -4.30
N VAL A 333 -19.27 10.02 -3.13
CA VAL A 333 -18.19 9.08 -2.76
C VAL A 333 -18.71 7.64 -2.87
N ALA A 334 -19.83 7.32 -2.25
CA ALA A 334 -20.51 6.02 -2.32
C ALA A 334 -20.92 5.60 -3.75
N ALA A 335 -21.15 6.54 -4.68
CA ALA A 335 -21.37 6.22 -6.08
C ALA A 335 -20.04 5.90 -6.80
N ILE A 336 -19.05 6.77 -6.65
CA ILE A 336 -17.72 6.64 -7.27
C ILE A 336 -17.05 5.32 -6.89
N LEU A 337 -17.13 4.91 -5.62
CA LEU A 337 -16.53 3.68 -5.11
C LEU A 337 -17.18 2.41 -5.66
N ARG A 338 -18.52 2.37 -5.71
CA ARG A 338 -19.26 1.23 -6.30
C ARG A 338 -19.04 1.14 -7.81
N ASP A 339 -18.96 2.28 -8.51
CA ASP A 339 -18.56 2.34 -9.91
C ASP A 339 -17.11 1.86 -10.11
N GLY A 340 -16.18 2.27 -9.25
CA GLY A 340 -14.79 1.81 -9.27
C GLY A 340 -14.68 0.30 -9.09
N LEU A 341 -15.39 -0.28 -8.12
CA LEU A 341 -15.41 -1.72 -7.88
C LEU A 341 -15.95 -2.48 -9.10
N ALA A 342 -17.15 -2.13 -9.58
CA ALA A 342 -17.83 -2.85 -10.65
C ALA A 342 -17.18 -2.63 -12.04
N GLN A 343 -16.62 -1.44 -12.30
CA GLN A 343 -16.11 -1.06 -13.63
C GLN A 343 -14.58 -1.14 -13.78
N LEU A 344 -13.81 -1.12 -12.69
CA LEU A 344 -12.34 -1.25 -12.68
C LEU A 344 -11.88 -2.55 -12.00
N VAL A 345 -12.23 -2.77 -10.73
CA VAL A 345 -11.69 -3.88 -9.92
C VAL A 345 -12.19 -5.24 -10.40
N GLU A 346 -13.50 -5.48 -10.42
CA GLU A 346 -14.03 -6.79 -10.81
C GLU A 346 -13.62 -7.23 -12.23
N PRO A 347 -13.60 -6.36 -13.26
CA PRO A 347 -13.13 -6.76 -14.59
C PRO A 347 -11.65 -7.16 -14.61
N CYS A 348 -10.79 -6.51 -13.81
CA CYS A 348 -9.39 -6.88 -13.69
C CYS A 348 -9.22 -8.19 -12.91
N ALA A 349 -9.96 -8.37 -11.80
CA ALA A 349 -9.99 -9.62 -11.03
C ALA A 349 -10.45 -10.81 -11.88
N ARG A 350 -11.54 -10.66 -12.65
CA ARG A 350 -12.04 -11.70 -13.57
C ARG A 350 -11.04 -12.05 -14.68
N ALA A 351 -10.31 -11.07 -15.20
CA ALA A 351 -9.32 -11.31 -16.25
C ALA A 351 -8.04 -11.95 -15.71
N LEU A 352 -7.57 -11.50 -14.54
CA LEU A 352 -6.42 -12.08 -13.82
C LEU A 352 -6.65 -13.56 -13.48
N LEU A 353 -7.86 -13.89 -13.02
CA LEU A 353 -8.23 -15.24 -12.58
C LEU A 353 -8.70 -16.18 -13.71
N ALA A 354 -8.42 -15.82 -14.96
CA ALA A 354 -8.78 -16.54 -16.19
C ALA A 354 -7.66 -16.51 -17.27
N ALA A 355 -6.41 -16.29 -16.82
CA ALA A 355 -5.21 -16.15 -17.64
C ALA A 355 -4.17 -17.24 -17.31
#